data_AF-A0A8C3WVP9-F1
#
_entry.id   AF-A0A8C3WVP9-F1
#
_cell.length_a   1.000
_cell.length_b   1.000
_cell.length_c   1.000
_cell.angle_alpha   90.00
_cell.angle_beta   90.00
_cell.angle_gamma   90.00
#
_symmetry.space_group_name_H-M   'P 1'
#
loop_
_entity.id
_entity.type
_entity.pdbx_description
1 polymer ?
#
loop_
_entity_poly.entity_id
_entity_poly.type
_entity_poly.pdbx_seq_one_letter_code
_entity_poly.pdbx_strand_id
1 'polypeptide(L)'
;MPVFPKIALRLEVENYRKKGFLNKKVVSALGKQAERKSETLLQNLSQPPSFTTVRVNTHLASIQHVKNLLYDELQKQFNGLSFPVLQHPDLQDILLIPVIGPRFVTVSFSCCILLNKNLSQVLFYC
;
A
#
# COMPACT_ATOMS: atom_id res chain seq x y z
N MET A 1 3.74 3.62 -15.01
CA MET A 1 4.39 4.80 -14.39
C MET A 1 3.81 4.97 -12.99
N PRO A 2 4.60 5.29 -11.96
CA PRO A 2 4.05 5.58 -10.63
C PRO A 2 3.12 6.80 -10.71
N VAL A 3 1.95 6.71 -10.08
CA VAL A 3 0.95 7.79 -10.11
C VAL A 3 1.33 8.89 -9.13
N PHE A 4 1.77 8.50 -7.94
CA PHE A 4 2.30 9.44 -6.95
C PHE A 4 3.80 9.69 -7.14
N PRO A 5 4.27 10.94 -6.92
CA PRO A 5 5.69 11.24 -6.87
C PRO A 5 6.36 10.56 -5.69
N LYS A 6 7.70 10.53 -5.72
CA LYS A 6 8.54 10.08 -4.62
C LYS A 6 8.17 10.78 -3.29
N ILE A 7 8.26 10.04 -2.18
CA ILE A 7 7.96 10.59 -0.86
C ILE A 7 8.81 11.82 -0.57
N ALA A 8 8.16 12.92 -0.18
CA ALA A 8 8.82 14.17 0.13
C ALA A 8 9.43 14.11 1.54
N LEU A 9 10.76 14.08 1.61
CA LEU A 9 11.54 14.09 2.85
C LEU A 9 12.33 15.39 2.98
N ARG A 10 12.71 15.74 4.21
CA ARG A 10 13.74 16.77 4.42
C ARG A 10 15.08 16.25 3.88
N LEU A 11 15.87 17.14 3.28
CA LEU A 11 17.15 16.79 2.67
C LEU A 11 18.10 16.06 3.63
N GLU A 12 18.13 16.48 4.90
CA GLU A 12 18.92 15.84 5.96
C GLU A 12 18.54 14.36 6.18
N VAL A 13 17.24 14.05 6.16
CA VAL A 13 16.70 12.70 6.35
C VAL A 13 16.98 11.84 5.12
N GLU A 14 16.82 12.40 3.93
CA GLU A 14 17.13 11.72 2.67
C GLU A 14 18.62 11.35 2.60
N ASN A 15 19.51 12.29 2.95
CA ASN A 15 20.95 12.05 2.99
C ASN A 15 21.33 10.99 4.04
N TYR A 16 20.74 11.04 5.23
CA TYR A 16 20.96 10.03 6.27
C TYR A 16 20.58 8.64 5.78
N ARG A 17 19.39 8.49 5.20
CA ARG A 17 18.93 7.23 4.65
C ARG A 17 19.82 6.75 3.51
N LYS A 18 20.21 7.65 2.58
CA LYS A 18 21.09 7.33 1.46
C LYS A 18 22.43 6.74 1.95
N LYS A 19 23.02 7.28 3.03
CA LYS A 19 24.23 6.71 3.65
C LYS A 19 24.03 5.27 4.15
N GLY A 20 22.86 4.96 4.72
CA GLY A 20 22.53 3.61 5.19
C GLY A 20 22.35 2.60 4.04
N PHE A 21 21.58 2.98 3.02
CA PHE A 21 21.29 2.13 1.86
C PHE A 21 22.45 2.01 0.86
N LEU A 22 23.39 2.96 0.86
CA LEU A 22 24.61 2.94 0.04
C LEU A 22 25.88 2.68 0.85
N ASN A 23 25.78 1.88 1.92
CA ASN A 23 26.95 1.49 2.68
C ASN A 23 27.92 0.63 1.83
N LYS A 24 29.18 0.55 2.25
CA LYS A 24 30.24 -0.14 1.50
C LYS A 24 29.89 -1.59 1.16
N LYS A 25 29.23 -2.33 2.05
CA LYS A 25 28.86 -3.74 1.83
C LYS A 25 27.78 -3.88 0.74
N VAL A 26 26.80 -2.99 0.76
CA VAL A 26 25.72 -3.00 -0.23
C VAL A 26 26.25 -2.55 -1.59
N VAL A 27 27.09 -1.51 -1.63
CA VAL A 27 27.71 -1.04 -2.88
C VAL A 27 28.69 -2.06 -3.43
N SER A 28 29.46 -2.77 -2.61
CA SER A 28 30.34 -3.85 -3.10
C SER A 28 29.55 -5.03 -3.67
N ALA A 29 28.38 -5.34 -3.11
CA ALA A 29 27.55 -6.47 -3.57
C ALA A 29 26.67 -6.13 -4.80
N LEU A 30 26.15 -4.90 -4.89
CA LEU A 30 25.15 -4.51 -5.90
C LEU A 30 25.63 -3.41 -6.87
N GLY A 31 26.76 -2.77 -6.60
CA GLY A 31 27.32 -1.68 -7.41
C GLY A 31 26.32 -0.54 -7.64
N LYS A 32 26.21 -0.08 -8.89
CA LYS A 32 25.28 0.98 -9.32
C LYS A 32 23.80 0.62 -9.12
N GLN A 33 23.45 -0.65 -8.93
CA GLN A 33 22.06 -1.02 -8.65
C GLN A 33 21.61 -0.59 -7.25
N ALA A 34 22.53 -0.38 -6.31
CA ALA A 34 22.20 0.08 -4.96
C ALA A 34 21.48 1.45 -4.99
N GLU A 35 21.95 2.38 -5.83
CA GLU A 35 21.32 3.69 -6.00
C GLU A 35 19.93 3.58 -6.60
N ARG A 36 19.79 2.77 -7.66
CA ARG A 36 18.49 2.53 -8.31
C ARG A 36 17.48 1.95 -7.32
N LYS A 37 17.87 0.92 -6.55
CA LYS A 37 17.00 0.30 -5.52
C LYS A 37 16.61 1.27 -4.42
N SER A 38 17.54 2.14 -3.97
CA SER A 38 17.24 3.16 -2.97
C SER A 38 16.20 4.16 -3.48
N GLU A 39 16.31 4.59 -4.73
CA GLU A 39 15.37 5.52 -5.36
C GLU A 39 14.01 4.86 -5.61
N THR A 40 13.98 3.62 -6.13
CA THR A 40 12.74 2.84 -6.30
C THR A 40 12.02 2.65 -4.97
N LEU A 41 12.74 2.43 -3.87
CA LEU A 41 12.12 2.33 -2.54
C LEU A 41 11.44 3.64 -2.14
N LEU A 42 12.03 4.81 -2.41
CA LEU A 42 11.40 6.11 -2.11
C LEU A 42 10.15 6.35 -2.97
N GLN A 43 10.13 5.84 -4.20
CA GLN A 43 8.94 5.92 -5.08
C GLN A 43 7.82 4.98 -4.60
N ASN A 44 8.16 3.76 -4.19
CA ASN A 44 7.19 2.77 -3.74
C ASN A 44 6.53 3.14 -2.42
N LEU A 45 7.23 3.84 -1.52
CA LEU A 45 6.68 4.30 -0.23
C LEU A 45 5.55 5.33 -0.37
N SER A 46 5.41 5.97 -1.54
CA SER A 46 4.28 6.85 -1.82
C SER A 46 3.04 6.10 -2.30
N GLN A 47 3.18 4.84 -2.72
CA GLN A 47 2.08 4.04 -3.24
C GLN A 47 1.42 3.24 -2.11
N PRO A 48 0.10 3.01 -2.18
CA PRO A 48 -0.53 2.04 -1.29
C PRO A 48 0.02 0.63 -1.51
N PRO A 49 0.05 -0.21 -0.46
CA PRO A 49 0.22 -1.65 -0.65
C PRO A 49 -0.87 -2.21 -1.57
N SER A 50 -0.52 -3.21 -2.38
CA SER A 50 -1.48 -3.85 -3.30
C SER A 50 -2.52 -4.73 -2.61
N PHE A 51 -2.34 -5.00 -1.31
CA PHE A 51 -3.27 -5.78 -0.51
C PHE A 51 -3.56 -5.08 0.81
N THR A 52 -4.83 -4.93 1.12
CA THR A 52 -5.31 -4.62 2.46
C THR A 52 -5.38 -5.92 3.25
N THR A 53 -4.81 -5.91 4.45
CA THR A 53 -4.68 -7.10 5.29
C THR A 53 -5.54 -6.98 6.54
N VAL A 54 -6.28 -8.03 6.88
CA VAL A 54 -7.14 -8.07 8.06
C VAL A 54 -6.78 -9.31 8.88
N ARG A 55 -6.45 -9.12 10.16
CA ARG A 55 -6.25 -10.23 11.10
C ARG A 55 -7.57 -10.63 11.74
N VAL A 56 -7.93 -11.89 11.63
CA VAL A 56 -9.14 -12.47 12.22
C VAL A 56 -8.91 -12.73 13.70
N ASN A 57 -9.86 -12.30 14.54
CA ASN A 57 -9.87 -12.69 15.94
C ASN A 57 -10.41 -14.12 16.09
N THR A 58 -9.52 -15.10 15.99
CA THR A 58 -9.85 -16.53 16.02
C THR A 58 -10.41 -17.04 17.35
N HIS A 59 -10.28 -16.26 18.43
CA HIS A 59 -10.91 -16.56 19.72
C HIS A 59 -12.44 -16.38 19.69
N LEU A 60 -12.94 -15.46 18.85
CA LEU A 60 -14.37 -15.11 18.80
C LEU A 60 -15.08 -15.69 17.56
N ALA A 61 -14.37 -15.89 16.46
CA ALA A 61 -14.96 -16.35 15.20
C ALA A 61 -13.97 -17.15 14.36
N SER A 62 -14.47 -18.13 13.60
CA SER A 62 -13.64 -18.86 12.65
C SER A 62 -13.28 -17.99 11.44
N ILE A 63 -12.15 -18.31 10.80
CA ILE A 63 -11.66 -17.59 9.62
C ILE A 63 -12.67 -17.62 8.47
N GLN A 64 -13.29 -18.79 8.21
CA GLN A 64 -14.29 -18.93 7.16
C GLN A 64 -15.54 -18.07 7.43
N HIS A 65 -15.97 -17.99 8.69
CA HIS A 65 -17.12 -17.15 9.05
C HIS A 65 -16.83 -15.67 8.79
N VAL A 66 -15.69 -15.16 9.28
CA VAL A 66 -15.30 -13.75 9.07
C VAL A 66 -15.04 -13.45 7.59
N LYS A 67 -14.47 -14.41 6.84
CA LYS A 67 -14.27 -14.28 5.40
C LYS A 67 -15.60 -14.06 4.66
N ASN A 68 -16.64 -14.82 5.00
CA ASN A 68 -17.96 -14.66 4.38
C ASN A 68 -18.60 -13.32 4.75
N LEU A 69 -18.52 -12.91 6.02
CA LEU A 69 -19.01 -11.59 6.45
C LEU A 69 -18.30 -10.44 5.73
N LEU A 70 -16.98 -10.53 5.57
CA LEU A 70 -16.21 -9.52 4.82
C LEU A 70 -16.58 -9.52 3.33
N TYR A 71 -16.81 -10.70 2.74
CA TYR A 71 -17.25 -10.80 1.36
C TYR A 71 -18.59 -10.07 1.14
N ASP A 72 -19.57 -10.32 2.00
CA ASP A 72 -20.89 -9.68 1.94
C ASP A 72 -20.79 -8.16 2.15
N GLU A 73 -19.92 -7.71 3.07
CA GLU A 73 -19.73 -6.29 3.34
C GLU A 73 -19.05 -5.57 2.18
N LEU A 74 -18.04 -6.17 1.56
CA LEU A 74 -17.39 -5.62 0.37
C LEU A 74 -18.37 -5.50 -0.79
N GLN A 75 -19.26 -6.49 -0.99
CA GLN A 75 -20.31 -6.38 -2.00
C GLN A 75 -21.23 -5.18 -1.75
N LYS A 76 -21.60 -4.90 -0.49
CA LYS A 76 -22.43 -3.73 -0.16
C LYS A 76 -21.68 -2.42 -0.43
N GLN A 77 -20.43 -2.31 -0.01
CA GLN A 77 -19.64 -1.08 -0.14
C GLN A 77 -19.32 -0.74 -1.61
N PHE A 78 -19.16 -1.75 -2.46
CA PHE A 78 -18.78 -1.58 -3.85
C PHE A 78 -19.92 -1.89 -4.83
N ASN A 79 -21.18 -1.67 -4.43
CA ASN A 79 -22.38 -1.78 -5.29
C ASN A 79 -22.47 -3.10 -6.07
N GLY A 80 -22.21 -4.22 -5.40
CA GLY A 80 -22.27 -5.56 -5.98
C GLY A 80 -21.02 -6.01 -6.74
N LEU A 81 -19.97 -5.19 -6.81
CA LEU A 81 -18.67 -5.65 -7.31
C LEU A 81 -18.10 -6.71 -6.37
N SER A 82 -17.81 -7.89 -6.92
CA SER A 82 -17.21 -8.99 -6.16
C SER A 82 -15.69 -8.87 -6.13
N PHE A 83 -15.12 -8.87 -4.93
CA PHE A 83 -13.68 -8.90 -4.70
C PHE A 83 -13.30 -10.24 -4.06
N PRO A 84 -12.19 -10.86 -4.47
CA PRO A 84 -11.73 -12.07 -3.80
C PRO A 84 -11.18 -11.71 -2.42
N VAL A 85 -11.59 -12.47 -1.39
CA VAL A 85 -10.96 -12.46 -0.07
C VAL A 85 -10.08 -13.69 0.01
N LEU A 86 -8.76 -13.50 0.03
CA LEU A 86 -7.78 -14.58 0.06
C LEU A 86 -7.32 -14.83 1.50
N GLN A 87 -6.96 -16.07 1.82
CA GLN A 87 -6.32 -16.39 3.09
C GLN A 87 -4.81 -16.52 2.86
N HIS A 88 -3.99 -15.96 3.77
CA HIS A 88 -2.54 -16.06 3.63
C HIS A 88 -2.09 -17.52 3.85
N PRO A 89 -1.19 -18.07 3.02
CA PRO A 89 -0.79 -19.49 3.10
C PRO A 89 -0.10 -19.84 4.43
N ASP A 90 0.82 -19.00 4.89
CA ASP A 90 1.61 -19.27 6.10
C ASP A 90 1.02 -18.67 7.39
N LEU A 91 0.11 -17.70 7.26
CA LEU A 91 -0.43 -16.90 8.37
C LEU A 91 -1.93 -17.12 8.41
N GLN A 92 -2.34 -18.19 9.08
CA GLN A 92 -3.70 -18.74 8.96
C GLN A 92 -4.79 -17.75 9.42
N ASP A 93 -4.48 -16.85 10.35
CA ASP A 93 -5.40 -15.85 10.87
C ASP A 93 -5.44 -14.55 10.04
N ILE A 94 -4.78 -14.49 8.89
CA ILE A 94 -4.74 -13.30 8.02
C ILE A 94 -5.57 -13.51 6.74
N LEU A 95 -6.43 -12.53 6.48
CA LEU A 95 -7.15 -12.37 5.22
C LEU A 95 -6.54 -11.21 4.42
N LEU A 96 -6.47 -11.39 3.09
CA LEU A 96 -5.90 -10.47 2.12
C LEU A 96 -6.99 -10.04 1.14
N ILE A 97 -7.15 -8.72 0.97
CA ILE A 97 -8.11 -8.11 0.05
C ILE A 97 -7.31 -7.30 -0.98
N PRO A 98 -7.41 -7.60 -2.29
CA PRO A 98 -6.66 -6.87 -3.30
C PRO A 98 -7.20 -5.45 -3.48
N VAL A 99 -6.30 -4.48 -3.57
CA VAL A 99 -6.63 -3.09 -3.85
C VAL A 99 -6.65 -2.86 -5.37
N ILE A 100 -7.76 -2.34 -5.90
CA ILE A 100 -7.89 -2.03 -7.33
C ILE A 100 -7.41 -0.61 -7.62
N GLY A 101 -6.21 -0.50 -8.18
CA GLY A 101 -5.66 0.76 -8.67
C GLY A 101 -4.33 0.56 -9.41
N PRO A 102 -3.70 1.65 -9.87
CA PRO A 102 -4.23 3.01 -9.87
C PRO A 102 -5.31 3.22 -10.95
N ARG A 103 -6.35 3.99 -10.64
CA ARG A 103 -7.38 4.37 -11.61
C ARG A 103 -7.02 5.72 -12.23
N PHE A 104 -6.73 5.73 -13.53
CA PHE A 104 -6.51 6.96 -14.27
C PHE A 104 -7.86 7.48 -14.75
N VAL A 105 -8.46 8.41 -14.00
CA VAL A 105 -9.69 9.08 -14.42
C VAL A 105 -9.35 10.51 -14.78
N THR A 106 -9.58 10.90 -16.04
CA THR A 106 -9.56 12.31 -16.45
C THR A 106 -10.85 12.95 -15.96
N VAL A 107 -10.80 13.66 -14.82
CA VAL A 107 -11.97 14.41 -14.33
C VAL A 107 -11.61 15.88 -14.15
N SER A 108 -12.27 16.74 -14.92
CA SER A 108 -12.28 18.19 -14.70
C SER A 108 -13.42 18.52 -13.73
N PHE A 109 -13.12 18.61 -12.44
CA PHE A 109 -14.08 19.18 -11.48
C PHE A 109 -13.87 20.68 -11.36
N SER A 110 -14.97 21.43 -11.28
CA SER A 110 -14.98 22.89 -11.08
C SER A 110 -14.68 23.31 -9.64
N CYS A 111 -14.62 22.36 -8.70
CA CYS A 111 -14.38 22.60 -7.28
C CYS A 111 -13.33 21.62 -6.74
N CYS A 112 -12.33 22.14 -6.02
CA CYS A 112 -11.23 21.38 -5.45
C CYS A 112 -11.26 21.43 -3.92
N ILE A 113 -11.10 20.28 -3.26
CA ILE A 113 -10.90 20.18 -1.81
C ILE A 113 -9.43 19.86 -1.53
N LEU A 114 -8.77 20.69 -0.72
CA LEU A 114 -7.40 20.46 -0.29
C LEU A 114 -7.40 19.63 1.00
N LEU A 115 -6.81 18.43 0.93
CA LEU A 115 -6.64 17.54 2.07
C LEU A 115 -5.18 17.57 2.55
N ASN A 116 -4.98 17.45 3.86
CA ASN A 116 -3.64 17.26 4.41
C ASN A 116 -3.14 15.84 4.06
N LYS A 117 -1.82 15.68 3.92
CA LYS A 117 -1.11 14.42 3.68
C LYS A 117 -1.59 13.26 4.54
N ASN A 118 -1.77 13.46 5.84
CA ASN A 118 -2.20 12.38 6.74
C ASN A 118 -3.63 11.91 6.43
N LEU A 119 -4.54 12.85 6.14
CA LEU A 119 -5.92 12.51 5.81
C LEU A 119 -6.01 11.85 4.43
N SER A 120 -5.19 12.28 3.47
CA SER A 120 -5.09 11.59 2.18
C SER A 120 -4.57 10.16 2.31
N GLN A 121 -3.70 9.88 3.28
CA GLN A 121 -3.22 8.52 3.54
C GLN A 121 -4.33 7.60 4.07
N VAL A 122 -5.33 8.15 4.77
CA VAL A 122 -6.46 7.34 5.25
C VAL A 122 -7.51 7.16 4.16
N LEU A 123 -7.83 8.23 3.42
CA LEU A 123 -8.95 8.23 2.49
C LEU A 123 -8.69 7.54 1.14
N PHE A 124 -7.43 7.51 0.68
CA PHE A 124 -7.10 7.01 -0.67
C PHE A 124 -6.29 5.70 -0.66
N TYR A 125 -5.96 5.15 0.52
CA TYR A 125 -5.16 3.94 0.66
C TYR A 125 -5.95 2.76 1.25
N CYS A 126 -7.29 2.88 1.34
CA CYS A 126 -8.22 1.81 1.69
C CYS A 126 -9.19 1.55 0.54
#